data_AF-A0AA88SX78-F1
#
_entry.id   AF-A0AA88SX78-F1
#
_cell.length_a   1.000
_cell.length_b   1.000
_cell.length_c   1.000
_cell.angle_alpha   90.00
_cell.angle_beta   90.00
_cell.angle_gamma   90.00
#
_symmetry.space_group_name_H-M   'P 1'
#
loop_
_entity.id
_entity.type
_entity.pdbx_description
1 polymer ?
#
loop_
_entity_poly.entity_id
_entity_poly.type
_entity_poly.pdbx_seq_one_letter_code
_entity_poly.pdbx_strand_id
1 'polypeptide(L)'
;MPPKKSKTGDKSKQPPKKAGGKAAKGKATTEISGLPTDTMSIQQLEEQIIQLRKELEKEQKERNYFQIERDKIHTFWEITKDQLEEKKAELMTKELEIEEAEQRHQAETKLFNQKVKHLQFEQQTHIAKLKAEEVIATKLQEKELIDLETELRKKMRGLTMDMQEQKLSYENYIKNLNLSHDNEITKLRSKFEKKVQEIEAGYERKLKKQREEQDLRRKTECHEIIQRKTIHSNTLIKNHDKSFTDMKNYYNEVNRVSVNHISSLQEQVEEMKKTENRLKREVAQVREQNKRLVEPLQKATEEASELKKQLAVHNVDKAKLARVRTRLKVVEKELKDLKMEHVVLEEAFIMVQQKRDDLNKKFNRVTLELQQKNGFKTLLLEKKLNVLNDTVAAKETQLNEVRHMRNLVETMKADIEKGSSYLDQPKMLKYHYMTLQKRYPHNEQNVGKVPITNIPGEVTEEITTRVDRVGQGTAPGNGDASEILDTDHGPSA
;
A
#
# COMPACT_ATOMS: atom_id res chain seq x y z
N MET A 1 -35.43 34.70 145.61
CA MET A 1 -35.80 33.71 146.65
C MET A 1 -35.06 34.04 147.94
N PRO A 2 -35.60 33.73 149.14
CA PRO A 2 -34.92 33.94 150.43
C PRO A 2 -33.85 32.87 150.72
N PRO A 3 -32.75 33.27 151.39
CA PRO A 3 -32.53 32.90 152.80
C PRO A 3 -32.17 34.10 153.73
N LYS A 4 -31.80 33.92 155.02
CA LYS A 4 -32.61 33.51 156.21
C LYS A 4 -31.75 33.63 157.51
N LYS A 5 -32.35 34.04 158.65
CA LYS A 5 -31.86 34.04 160.07
C LYS A 5 -30.80 35.10 160.49
N SER A 6 -30.73 35.61 161.74
CA SER A 6 -31.74 35.67 162.84
C SER A 6 -31.28 36.44 164.11
N LYS A 7 -32.24 37.13 164.80
CA LYS A 7 -32.42 37.26 166.29
C LYS A 7 -31.39 38.03 167.16
N THR A 8 -31.68 38.60 168.36
CA THR A 8 -32.89 39.20 169.03
C THR A 8 -32.51 39.87 170.38
N GLY A 9 -33.22 40.92 170.80
CA GLY A 9 -33.44 41.32 172.23
C GLY A 9 -32.37 42.24 172.88
N ASP A 10 -32.64 42.96 173.97
CA ASP A 10 -33.93 43.24 174.67
C ASP A 10 -33.85 44.58 175.49
N LYS A 11 -34.90 44.96 176.26
CA LYS A 11 -35.09 46.32 176.85
C LYS A 11 -35.11 46.40 178.39
N SER A 12 -34.82 47.62 178.88
CA SER A 12 -35.66 48.42 179.83
C SER A 12 -35.28 48.63 181.32
N LYS A 13 -35.80 49.76 181.84
CA LYS A 13 -36.15 50.14 183.25
C LYS A 13 -35.13 50.88 184.14
N GLN A 14 -35.66 51.43 185.23
CA GLN A 14 -35.25 52.65 185.97
C GLN A 14 -35.38 52.42 187.53
N PRO A 15 -35.26 53.42 188.45
CA PRO A 15 -34.59 53.26 189.76
C PRO A 15 -35.51 53.23 191.01
N PRO A 16 -34.93 53.10 192.23
CA PRO A 16 -35.54 53.47 193.52
C PRO A 16 -34.76 54.56 194.33
N LYS A 17 -35.12 54.80 195.61
CA LYS A 17 -34.94 56.08 196.34
C LYS A 17 -34.33 56.01 197.77
N LYS A 18 -33.68 57.12 198.17
CA LYS A 18 -33.66 57.87 199.47
C LYS A 18 -33.26 57.27 200.85
N ALA A 19 -32.53 58.12 201.60
CA ALA A 19 -32.46 58.26 203.08
C ALA A 19 -32.97 59.69 203.51
N GLY A 20 -32.75 60.30 204.69
CA GLY A 20 -31.92 60.01 205.89
C GLY A 20 -32.06 61.14 206.97
N GLY A 21 -31.16 61.21 207.98
CA GLY A 21 -31.10 62.22 209.07
C GLY A 21 -29.97 61.92 210.09
N LYS A 22 -29.72 62.61 211.23
CA LYS A 22 -30.37 63.79 211.91
C LYS A 22 -29.52 64.26 213.15
N ALA A 23 -29.65 65.52 213.61
CA ALA A 23 -29.38 66.06 215.00
C ALA A 23 -27.91 66.21 215.53
N ALA A 24 -27.53 67.05 216.54
CA ALA A 24 -28.11 68.26 217.21
C ALA A 24 -27.17 68.98 218.26
N LYS A 25 -27.44 70.28 218.59
CA LYS A 25 -27.15 71.10 219.84
C LYS A 25 -25.71 71.22 220.43
N GLY A 26 -25.31 72.23 221.24
CA GLY A 26 -25.89 73.56 221.58
C GLY A 26 -25.68 74.07 223.06
N LYS A 27 -25.46 75.39 223.27
CA LYS A 27 -25.38 76.21 224.55
C LYS A 27 -24.13 76.10 225.47
N ALA A 28 -23.87 76.99 226.47
CA ALA A 28 -23.95 78.47 226.64
C ALA A 28 -23.73 78.93 228.13
N THR A 29 -23.26 80.18 228.38
CA THR A 29 -23.47 81.09 229.57
C THR A 29 -23.01 80.67 231.00
N THR A 30 -22.85 81.50 232.06
CA THR A 30 -22.38 82.92 232.35
C THR A 30 -22.29 83.07 233.93
N GLU A 31 -21.93 84.25 234.46
CA GLU A 31 -22.20 84.81 235.84
C GLU A 31 -21.23 84.50 237.01
N ILE A 32 -21.32 85.22 238.16
CA ILE A 32 -20.81 86.59 238.47
C ILE A 32 -20.83 86.85 240.01
N SER A 33 -20.09 87.87 240.46
CA SER A 33 -19.79 88.29 241.86
C SER A 33 -21.00 88.67 242.76
N GLY A 34 -20.78 88.69 244.08
CA GLY A 34 -21.64 89.35 245.08
C GLY A 34 -21.01 89.44 246.49
N LEU A 35 -20.84 90.66 247.02
CA LEU A 35 -20.39 90.96 248.40
C LEU A 35 -21.56 91.49 249.26
N PRO A 36 -21.40 91.48 250.59
CA PRO A 36 -21.73 92.66 251.43
C PRO A 36 -20.47 93.14 252.19
N THR A 37 -20.14 94.42 252.40
CA THR A 37 -20.84 95.72 252.40
C THR A 37 -21.75 96.01 253.60
N ASP A 38 -21.13 96.41 254.71
CA ASP A 38 -21.70 97.42 255.62
C ASP A 38 -20.55 98.22 256.27
N THR A 39 -20.77 99.50 256.58
CA THR A 39 -19.74 100.53 256.96
C THR A 39 -18.78 100.95 255.81
N MET A 40 -18.49 102.24 255.50
CA MET A 40 -18.97 103.55 256.01
C MET A 40 -19.02 104.63 254.90
N SER A 41 -19.80 105.70 255.16
CA SER A 41 -19.80 107.03 254.52
C SER A 41 -20.53 107.21 253.17
N ILE A 42 -21.32 108.29 253.11
CA ILE A 42 -22.29 108.61 252.04
C ILE A 42 -21.60 108.85 250.68
N GLN A 43 -20.42 109.48 250.66
CA GLN A 43 -19.72 109.84 249.43
C GLN A 43 -19.36 108.62 248.55
N GLN A 44 -19.12 107.44 249.16
CA GLN A 44 -18.81 106.22 248.42
C GLN A 44 -20.04 105.61 247.72
N LEU A 45 -21.25 105.87 248.22
CA LEU A 45 -22.50 105.41 247.60
C LEU A 45 -22.87 106.24 246.36
N GLU A 46 -22.64 107.56 246.39
CA GLU A 46 -22.84 108.43 245.22
C GLU A 46 -21.92 108.03 244.07
N GLU A 47 -20.66 107.70 244.38
CA GLU A 47 -19.67 107.26 243.39
C GLU A 47 -20.03 105.89 242.76
N GLN A 48 -20.56 104.95 243.56
CA GLN A 48 -21.11 103.69 243.04
C GLN A 48 -22.36 103.89 242.15
N ILE A 49 -23.25 104.82 242.48
CA ILE A 49 -24.41 105.16 241.63
C ILE A 49 -23.95 105.75 240.29
N ILE A 50 -22.89 106.57 240.29
CA ILE A 50 -22.26 107.09 239.07
C ILE A 50 -21.61 105.96 238.26
N GLN A 51 -20.97 104.99 238.93
CA GLN A 51 -20.35 103.83 238.28
C GLN A 51 -21.41 102.95 237.58
N LEU A 52 -22.47 102.56 238.28
CA LEU A 52 -23.57 101.75 237.72
C LEU A 52 -24.29 102.45 236.56
N ARG A 53 -24.41 103.79 236.59
CA ARG A 53 -24.95 104.57 235.47
C ARG A 53 -24.03 104.53 234.24
N LYS A 54 -22.72 104.63 234.42
CA LYS A 54 -21.74 104.48 233.32
C LYS A 54 -21.76 103.06 232.74
N GLU A 55 -21.92 102.04 233.58
CA GLU A 55 -22.01 100.63 233.16
C GLU A 55 -23.30 100.36 232.37
N LEU A 56 -24.45 100.88 232.84
CA LEU A 56 -25.71 100.83 232.10
C LEU A 56 -25.61 101.53 230.73
N GLU A 57 -25.02 102.73 230.69
CA GLU A 57 -24.82 103.48 229.45
C GLU A 57 -23.85 102.75 228.49
N LYS A 58 -22.83 102.07 229.03
CA LYS A 58 -21.89 101.24 228.27
C LYS A 58 -22.58 100.00 227.68
N GLU A 59 -23.35 99.25 228.47
CA GLU A 59 -24.17 98.15 227.94
C GLU A 59 -25.15 98.63 226.86
N GLN A 60 -25.73 99.82 227.02
CA GLN A 60 -26.72 100.34 226.08
C GLN A 60 -26.07 100.79 224.77
N LYS A 61 -24.83 101.31 224.82
CA LYS A 61 -23.97 101.54 223.65
C LYS A 61 -23.55 100.23 222.99
N GLU A 62 -23.19 99.21 223.77
CA GLU A 62 -22.81 97.87 223.26
C GLU A 62 -23.99 97.15 222.61
N ARG A 63 -25.19 97.17 223.22
CA ARG A 63 -26.42 96.65 222.61
C ARG A 63 -26.76 97.36 221.29
N ASN A 64 -26.62 98.68 221.24
CA ASN A 64 -26.81 99.44 219.99
C ASN A 64 -25.76 99.06 218.93
N TYR A 65 -24.48 98.94 219.31
CA TYR A 65 -23.41 98.50 218.43
C TYR A 65 -23.64 97.09 217.87
N PHE A 66 -23.96 96.11 218.73
CA PHE A 66 -24.27 94.75 218.28
C PHE A 66 -25.54 94.66 217.44
N GLN A 67 -26.54 95.52 217.67
CA GLN A 67 -27.72 95.59 216.82
C GLN A 67 -27.38 96.16 215.43
N ILE A 68 -26.63 97.27 215.37
CA ILE A 68 -26.11 97.82 214.11
C ILE A 68 -25.26 96.79 213.36
N GLU A 69 -24.39 96.04 214.06
CA GLU A 69 -23.54 95.04 213.42
C GLU A 69 -24.32 93.80 212.96
N ARG A 70 -25.34 93.37 213.72
CA ARG A 70 -26.31 92.35 213.28
C ARG A 70 -27.02 92.79 212.00
N ASP A 71 -27.47 94.05 211.93
CA ASP A 71 -28.26 94.55 210.81
C ASP A 71 -27.38 94.80 209.56
N LYS A 72 -26.10 95.16 209.73
CA LYS A 72 -25.08 95.06 208.67
C LYS A 72 -24.86 93.63 208.21
N ILE A 73 -24.65 92.67 209.11
CA ILE A 73 -24.44 91.26 208.76
C ILE A 73 -25.66 90.69 208.04
N HIS A 74 -26.87 91.07 208.44
CA HIS A 74 -28.11 90.66 207.80
C HIS A 74 -28.23 91.25 206.39
N THR A 75 -27.99 92.54 206.21
CA THR A 75 -28.02 93.18 204.88
C THR A 75 -26.89 92.69 203.97
N PHE A 76 -25.68 92.43 204.48
CA PHE A 76 -24.63 91.73 203.73
C PHE A 76 -25.05 90.30 203.34
N TRP A 77 -25.72 89.57 204.22
CA TRP A 77 -26.24 88.24 203.92
C TRP A 77 -27.34 88.25 202.86
N GLU A 78 -28.26 89.22 202.92
CA GLU A 78 -29.30 89.42 201.89
C GLU A 78 -28.66 89.80 200.54
N ILE A 79 -27.76 90.80 200.52
CA ILE A 79 -27.06 91.22 199.30
C ILE A 79 -26.25 90.05 198.70
N THR A 80 -25.53 89.27 199.50
CA THR A 80 -24.73 88.14 198.98
C THR A 80 -25.59 86.93 198.60
N LYS A 81 -26.73 86.71 199.24
CA LYS A 81 -27.75 85.73 198.82
C LYS A 81 -28.35 86.14 197.47
N ASP A 82 -28.74 87.39 197.31
CA ASP A 82 -29.39 87.89 196.11
C ASP A 82 -28.40 87.96 194.93
N GLN A 83 -27.14 88.36 195.17
CA GLN A 83 -26.05 88.21 194.20
C GLN A 83 -25.80 86.74 193.82
N LEU A 84 -25.91 85.80 194.76
CA LEU A 84 -25.79 84.37 194.48
C LEU A 84 -26.98 83.82 193.68
N GLU A 85 -28.19 84.37 193.87
CA GLU A 85 -29.39 84.02 193.10
C GLU A 85 -29.35 84.65 191.69
N GLU A 86 -28.90 85.90 191.56
CA GLU A 86 -28.60 86.56 190.28
C GLU A 86 -27.54 85.79 189.49
N LYS A 87 -26.40 85.46 190.11
CA LYS A 87 -25.31 84.71 189.44
C LYS A 87 -25.72 83.29 189.07
N LYS A 88 -26.66 82.66 189.79
CA LYS A 88 -27.29 81.40 189.36
C LYS A 88 -28.21 81.62 188.15
N ALA A 89 -28.99 82.70 188.11
CA ALA A 89 -29.84 83.00 186.96
C ALA A 89 -29.00 83.34 185.69
N GLU A 90 -27.88 84.05 185.84
CA GLU A 90 -26.89 84.25 184.78
C GLU A 90 -26.30 82.92 184.30
N LEU A 91 -25.96 82.01 185.22
CA LEU A 91 -25.43 80.69 184.87
C LEU A 91 -26.47 79.88 184.07
N MET A 92 -27.71 79.77 184.57
CA MET A 92 -28.80 79.06 183.88
C MET A 92 -29.12 79.66 182.50
N THR A 93 -29.08 80.99 182.35
CA THR A 93 -29.31 81.65 181.05
C THR A 93 -28.14 81.43 180.09
N LYS A 94 -26.89 81.38 180.59
CA LYS A 94 -25.72 81.04 179.78
C LYS A 94 -25.68 79.57 179.38
N GLU A 95 -26.14 78.65 180.23
CA GLU A 95 -26.35 77.24 179.87
C GLU A 95 -27.39 77.11 178.74
N LEU A 96 -28.52 77.82 178.83
CA LEU A 96 -29.53 77.84 177.77
C LEU A 96 -29.01 78.49 176.46
N GLU A 97 -28.21 79.56 176.55
CA GLU A 97 -27.54 80.15 175.37
C GLU A 97 -26.58 79.17 174.69
N ILE A 98 -25.85 78.36 175.47
CA ILE A 98 -24.97 77.31 174.97
C ILE A 98 -25.79 76.18 174.33
N GLU A 99 -26.84 75.68 174.98
CA GLU A 99 -27.73 74.67 174.41
C GLU A 99 -28.39 75.13 173.10
N GLU A 100 -28.83 76.40 173.03
CA GLU A 100 -29.36 76.97 171.79
C GLU A 100 -28.27 77.10 170.71
N ALA A 101 -27.06 77.53 171.05
CA ALA A 101 -25.95 77.63 170.10
C ALA A 101 -25.56 76.25 169.55
N GLU A 102 -25.49 75.22 170.40
CA GLU A 102 -25.27 73.84 169.97
C GLU A 102 -26.39 73.31 169.07
N GLN A 103 -27.66 73.58 169.41
CA GLN A 103 -28.81 73.18 168.59
C GLN A 103 -28.79 73.85 167.21
N ARG A 104 -28.46 75.14 167.14
CA ARG A 104 -28.28 75.89 165.89
C ARG A 104 -27.12 75.29 165.06
N HIS A 105 -25.95 75.10 165.66
CA HIS A 105 -24.79 74.50 164.98
C HIS A 105 -25.07 73.06 164.49
N GLN A 106 -25.82 72.26 165.26
CA GLN A 106 -26.26 70.94 164.82
C GLN A 106 -27.25 71.01 163.65
N ALA A 107 -28.15 71.99 163.62
CA ALA A 107 -29.09 72.20 162.52
C ALA A 107 -28.35 72.66 161.24
N GLU A 108 -27.42 73.60 161.36
CA GLU A 108 -26.53 74.03 160.28
C GLU A 108 -25.68 72.88 159.75
N THR A 109 -25.07 72.08 160.63
CA THR A 109 -24.31 70.88 160.24
C THR A 109 -25.17 69.89 159.46
N LYS A 110 -26.44 69.69 159.85
CA LYS A 110 -27.39 68.83 159.11
C LYS A 110 -27.73 69.44 157.74
N LEU A 111 -27.95 70.75 157.65
CA LEU A 111 -28.22 71.47 156.41
C LEU A 111 -27.02 71.43 155.43
N PHE A 112 -25.81 71.70 155.91
CA PHE A 112 -24.58 71.59 155.10
C PHE A 112 -24.36 70.15 154.60
N ASN A 113 -24.59 69.14 155.44
CA ASN A 113 -24.49 67.73 155.06
C ASN A 113 -25.53 67.35 153.97
N GLN A 114 -26.76 67.84 154.09
CA GLN A 114 -27.78 67.70 153.02
C GLN A 114 -27.36 68.43 151.73
N LYS A 115 -26.84 69.66 151.82
CA LYS A 115 -26.38 70.44 150.66
C LYS A 115 -25.21 69.77 149.94
N VAL A 116 -24.24 69.20 150.68
CA VAL A 116 -23.13 68.42 150.10
C VAL A 116 -23.66 67.16 149.39
N LYS A 117 -24.58 66.41 150.01
CA LYS A 117 -25.21 65.23 149.38
C LYS A 117 -25.99 65.58 148.12
N HIS A 118 -26.72 66.70 148.13
CA HIS A 118 -27.45 67.20 146.97
C HIS A 118 -26.49 67.56 145.83
N LEU A 119 -25.44 68.33 146.10
CA LEU A 119 -24.42 68.69 145.11
C LEU A 119 -23.68 67.46 144.56
N GLN A 120 -23.36 66.47 145.41
CA GLN A 120 -22.77 65.20 144.98
C GLN A 120 -23.71 64.42 144.04
N PHE A 121 -25.00 64.35 144.38
CA PHE A 121 -26.01 63.69 143.54
C PHE A 121 -26.23 64.44 142.20
N GLU A 122 -26.24 65.77 142.21
CA GLU A 122 -26.31 66.59 141.00
C GLU A 122 -25.09 66.40 140.11
N GLN A 123 -23.88 66.47 140.67
CA GLN A 123 -22.64 66.20 139.94
C GLN A 123 -22.62 64.78 139.37
N GLN A 124 -23.00 63.78 140.15
CA GLN A 124 -23.05 62.38 139.69
C GLN A 124 -24.11 62.18 138.59
N THR A 125 -25.27 62.86 138.69
CA THR A 125 -26.32 62.87 137.66
C THR A 125 -25.85 63.60 136.39
N HIS A 126 -25.14 64.71 136.52
CA HIS A 126 -24.58 65.47 135.40
C HIS A 126 -23.48 64.66 134.67
N ILE A 127 -22.59 64.00 135.42
CA ILE A 127 -21.58 63.07 134.87
C ILE A 127 -22.27 61.88 134.17
N ALA A 128 -23.36 61.35 134.71
CA ALA A 128 -24.12 60.29 134.06
C ALA A 128 -24.79 60.75 132.75
N LYS A 129 -25.34 61.97 132.70
CA LYS A 129 -25.87 62.58 131.47
C LYS A 129 -24.78 62.79 130.43
N LEU A 130 -23.69 63.46 130.77
CA LEU A 130 -22.57 63.70 129.85
C LEU A 130 -22.02 62.39 129.27
N LYS A 131 -21.87 61.33 130.07
CA LYS A 131 -21.44 60.01 129.59
C LYS A 131 -22.45 59.34 128.67
N ALA A 132 -23.75 59.54 128.89
CA ALA A 132 -24.79 59.05 127.99
C ALA A 132 -24.78 59.83 126.66
N GLU A 133 -24.62 61.15 126.72
CA GLU A 133 -24.50 62.04 125.56
C GLU A 133 -23.23 61.74 124.74
N GLU A 134 -22.09 61.51 125.40
CA GLU A 134 -20.82 61.05 124.81
C GLU A 134 -20.99 59.71 124.06
N VAL A 135 -21.65 58.73 124.69
CA VAL A 135 -21.95 57.41 124.09
C VAL A 135 -22.96 57.49 122.94
N ILE A 136 -23.83 58.50 122.91
CA ILE A 136 -24.75 58.76 121.79
C ILE A 136 -24.02 59.47 120.64
N ALA A 137 -23.22 60.50 120.94
CA ALA A 137 -22.46 61.26 119.95
C ALA A 137 -21.42 60.40 119.23
N THR A 138 -20.66 59.58 119.96
CA THR A 138 -19.71 58.62 119.39
C THR A 138 -20.40 57.62 118.47
N LYS A 139 -21.53 57.01 118.88
CA LYS A 139 -22.31 56.10 118.03
C LYS A 139 -22.93 56.76 116.81
N LEU A 140 -23.31 58.04 116.90
CA LEU A 140 -23.80 58.81 115.76
C LEU A 140 -22.66 59.02 114.74
N GLN A 141 -21.49 59.43 115.20
CA GLN A 141 -20.29 59.60 114.38
C GLN A 141 -19.80 58.27 113.77
N GLU A 142 -19.80 57.17 114.53
CA GLU A 142 -19.53 55.82 114.01
C GLU A 142 -20.50 55.46 112.88
N LYS A 143 -21.80 55.71 113.06
CA LYS A 143 -22.82 55.46 112.04
C LYS A 143 -22.60 56.33 110.79
N GLU A 144 -22.33 57.62 110.94
CA GLU A 144 -22.05 58.53 109.82
C GLU A 144 -20.82 58.08 109.02
N LEU A 145 -19.76 57.65 109.70
CA LEU A 145 -18.57 57.08 109.06
C LEU A 145 -18.87 55.77 108.32
N ILE A 146 -19.65 54.86 108.93
CA ILE A 146 -20.09 53.61 108.29
C ILE A 146 -20.95 53.90 107.06
N ASP A 147 -21.95 54.77 107.17
CA ASP A 147 -22.85 55.12 106.07
C ASP A 147 -22.06 55.71 104.89
N LEU A 148 -21.14 56.65 105.16
CA LEU A 148 -20.19 57.23 104.18
C LEU A 148 -19.27 56.17 103.57
N GLU A 149 -18.74 55.24 104.36
CA GLU A 149 -17.92 54.13 103.86
C GLU A 149 -18.74 53.22 102.93
N THR A 150 -20.01 52.93 103.26
CA THR A 150 -20.86 52.15 102.35
C THR A 150 -21.15 52.90 101.05
N GLU A 151 -21.31 54.22 101.08
CA GLU A 151 -21.45 55.04 99.87
C GLU A 151 -20.18 55.00 99.01
N LEU A 152 -19.00 55.19 99.61
CA LEU A 152 -17.73 55.13 98.88
C LEU A 152 -17.52 53.73 98.28
N ARG A 153 -17.82 52.65 99.03
CA ARG A 153 -17.81 51.27 98.54
C ARG A 153 -18.88 50.99 97.46
N LYS A 154 -20.00 51.72 97.41
CA LYS A 154 -20.99 51.66 96.31
C LYS A 154 -20.44 52.39 95.07
N LYS A 155 -20.01 53.65 95.23
CA LYS A 155 -19.47 54.52 94.17
C LYS A 155 -18.25 53.89 93.49
N MET A 156 -17.31 53.33 94.26
CA MET A 156 -16.14 52.60 93.75
C MET A 156 -16.53 51.37 92.91
N ARG A 157 -17.55 50.61 93.33
CA ARG A 157 -18.04 49.45 92.57
C ARG A 157 -18.74 49.87 91.27
N GLY A 158 -19.55 50.93 91.31
CA GLY A 158 -20.13 51.55 90.12
C GLY A 158 -19.05 51.94 89.11
N LEU A 159 -18.09 52.79 89.52
CA LEU A 159 -16.99 53.25 88.67
C LEU A 159 -16.13 52.09 88.11
N THR A 160 -15.99 51.00 88.86
CA THR A 160 -15.30 49.79 88.39
C THR A 160 -16.10 49.07 87.29
N MET A 161 -17.42 48.99 87.44
CA MET A 161 -18.34 48.42 86.45
C MET A 161 -18.41 49.30 85.20
N ASP A 162 -18.57 50.61 85.34
CA ASP A 162 -18.57 51.59 84.25
C ASP A 162 -17.28 51.47 83.41
N MET A 163 -16.11 51.35 84.06
CA MET A 163 -14.83 51.11 83.40
C MET A 163 -14.77 49.75 82.69
N GLN A 164 -15.39 48.70 83.22
CA GLN A 164 -15.46 47.39 82.58
C GLN A 164 -16.40 47.42 81.36
N GLU A 165 -17.56 48.07 81.46
CA GLU A 165 -18.50 48.27 80.34
C GLU A 165 -17.88 49.10 79.22
N GLN A 166 -17.16 50.19 79.54
CA GLN A 166 -16.40 50.95 78.55
C GLN A 166 -15.33 50.09 77.85
N LYS A 167 -14.56 49.29 78.61
CA LYS A 167 -13.56 48.37 78.02
C LYS A 167 -14.20 47.35 77.08
N LEU A 168 -15.31 46.71 77.49
CA LEU A 168 -16.07 45.78 76.65
C LEU A 168 -16.66 46.46 75.41
N SER A 169 -17.12 47.71 75.54
CA SER A 169 -17.62 48.52 74.42
C SER A 169 -16.52 48.80 73.39
N TYR A 170 -15.34 49.25 73.84
CA TYR A 170 -14.18 49.45 72.94
C TYR A 170 -13.69 48.13 72.33
N GLU A 171 -13.66 47.04 73.09
CA GLU A 171 -13.27 45.72 72.56
C GLU A 171 -14.26 45.23 71.48
N ASN A 172 -15.56 45.41 71.69
CA ASN A 172 -16.59 45.08 70.71
C ASN A 172 -16.55 46.01 69.49
N TYR A 173 -16.24 47.29 69.66
CA TYR A 173 -16.00 48.22 68.54
C TYR A 173 -14.81 47.77 67.69
N ILE A 174 -13.69 47.39 68.32
CA ILE A 174 -12.50 46.87 67.62
C ILE A 174 -12.83 45.56 66.89
N LYS A 175 -13.55 44.62 67.52
CA LYS A 175 -14.01 43.38 66.87
C LYS A 175 -14.88 43.64 65.65
N ASN A 176 -15.85 44.57 65.75
CA ASN A 176 -16.72 44.95 64.64
C ASN A 176 -15.96 45.63 63.51
N LEU A 177 -14.99 46.49 63.83
CA LEU A 177 -14.13 47.16 62.84
C LEU A 177 -13.24 46.15 62.10
N ASN A 178 -12.61 45.22 62.83
CA ASN A 178 -11.82 44.15 62.23
C ASN A 178 -12.68 43.24 61.34
N LEU A 179 -13.86 42.84 61.80
CA LEU A 179 -14.82 42.07 61.00
C LEU A 179 -15.24 42.82 59.72
N SER A 180 -15.38 44.16 59.78
CA SER A 180 -15.65 44.97 58.59
C SER A 180 -14.47 44.94 57.60
N HIS A 181 -13.24 45.11 58.09
CA HIS A 181 -12.03 45.01 57.26
C HIS A 181 -11.86 43.61 56.64
N ASP A 182 -12.07 42.53 57.40
CA ASP A 182 -12.00 41.15 56.89
C ASP A 182 -13.05 40.89 55.81
N ASN A 183 -14.26 41.44 55.96
CA ASN A 183 -15.30 41.41 54.94
C ASN A 183 -14.90 42.19 53.67
N GLU A 184 -14.23 43.33 53.80
CA GLU A 184 -13.72 44.11 52.65
C GLU A 184 -12.54 43.43 51.95
N ILE A 185 -11.58 42.89 52.71
CA ILE A 185 -10.48 42.07 52.21
C ILE A 185 -11.04 40.85 51.45
N THR A 186 -12.07 40.19 51.97
CA THR A 186 -12.71 39.04 51.31
C THR A 186 -13.44 39.47 50.03
N LYS A 187 -14.18 40.59 50.05
CA LYS A 187 -14.78 41.19 48.84
C LYS A 187 -13.73 41.56 47.79
N LEU A 188 -12.57 42.07 48.19
CA LEU A 188 -11.47 42.40 47.28
C LEU A 188 -10.82 41.14 46.71
N ARG A 189 -10.52 40.13 47.53
CA ARG A 189 -10.01 38.82 47.08
C ARG A 189 -10.92 38.21 46.02
N SER A 190 -12.22 38.12 46.26
CA SER A 190 -13.19 37.58 45.29
C SER A 190 -13.28 38.42 44.00
N LYS A 191 -13.13 39.76 44.08
CA LYS A 191 -13.04 40.62 42.89
C LYS A 191 -11.77 40.37 42.06
N PHE A 192 -10.63 40.11 42.70
CA PHE A 192 -9.38 39.79 42.00
C PHE A 192 -9.40 38.38 41.43
N GLU A 193 -9.89 37.40 42.18
CA GLU A 193 -10.06 36.00 41.74
C GLU A 193 -10.94 35.91 40.48
N LYS A 194 -12.08 36.61 40.45
CA LYS A 194 -12.93 36.69 39.25
C LYS A 194 -12.21 37.32 38.05
N LYS A 195 -11.44 38.39 38.26
CA LYS A 195 -10.62 39.00 37.19
C LYS A 195 -9.55 38.05 36.66
N VAL A 196 -8.92 37.27 37.53
CA VAL A 196 -7.95 36.23 37.12
C VAL A 196 -8.66 35.17 36.27
N GLN A 197 -9.77 34.62 36.74
CA GLN A 197 -10.56 33.63 35.99
C GLN A 197 -11.07 34.17 34.63
N GLU A 198 -11.52 35.43 34.56
CA GLU A 198 -11.93 36.09 33.32
C GLU A 198 -10.78 36.22 32.31
N ILE A 199 -9.57 36.56 32.81
CA ILE A 199 -8.35 36.67 32.01
C ILE A 199 -7.88 35.28 31.54
N GLU A 200 -7.81 34.29 32.43
CA GLU A 200 -7.41 32.91 32.14
C GLU A 200 -8.33 32.28 31.09
N ALA A 201 -9.64 32.29 31.33
CA ALA A 201 -10.62 31.84 30.35
C ALA A 201 -10.55 32.65 29.04
N GLY A 202 -10.14 33.92 29.09
CA GLY A 202 -9.87 34.76 27.94
C GLY A 202 -8.67 34.29 27.10
N TYR A 203 -7.59 33.87 27.75
CA TYR A 203 -6.42 33.29 27.08
C TYR A 203 -6.66 31.85 26.61
N GLU A 204 -7.38 31.04 27.38
CA GLU A 204 -7.76 29.68 26.98
C GLU A 204 -8.62 29.70 25.70
N ARG A 205 -9.63 30.58 25.62
CA ARG A 205 -10.42 30.80 24.40
C ARG A 205 -9.56 31.19 23.19
N LYS A 206 -8.56 32.06 23.38
CA LYS A 206 -7.61 32.43 22.30
C LYS A 206 -6.76 31.23 21.87
N LEU A 207 -6.20 30.49 22.82
CA LEU A 207 -5.36 29.31 22.57
C LEU A 207 -6.15 28.20 21.86
N LYS A 208 -7.39 27.94 22.28
CA LYS A 208 -8.30 26.99 21.64
C LYS A 208 -8.59 27.40 20.20
N LYS A 209 -8.99 28.65 19.97
CA LYS A 209 -9.24 29.17 18.61
C LYS A 209 -8.00 29.04 17.71
N GLN A 210 -6.81 29.34 18.22
CA GLN A 210 -5.56 29.21 17.45
C GLN A 210 -5.26 27.75 17.08
N ARG A 211 -5.48 26.80 18.00
CA ARG A 211 -5.36 25.36 17.73
C ARG A 211 -6.37 24.91 16.66
N GLU A 212 -7.63 25.32 16.79
CA GLU A 212 -8.70 25.00 15.84
C GLU A 212 -8.40 25.56 14.44
N GLU A 213 -7.86 26.78 14.34
CA GLU A 213 -7.43 27.38 13.08
C GLU A 213 -6.23 26.63 12.46
N GLN A 214 -5.23 26.25 13.25
CA GLN A 214 -4.08 25.46 12.78
C GLN A 214 -4.50 24.06 12.31
N ASP A 215 -5.40 23.39 13.04
CA ASP A 215 -5.94 22.10 12.60
C ASP A 215 -6.81 22.22 11.36
N LEU A 216 -7.54 23.33 11.18
CA LEU A 216 -8.30 23.61 9.96
C LEU A 216 -7.36 23.82 8.76
N ARG A 217 -6.32 24.66 8.90
CA ARG A 217 -5.29 24.87 7.86
C ARG A 217 -4.62 23.56 7.45
N ARG A 218 -4.18 22.76 8.43
CA ARG A 218 -3.59 21.43 8.22
C ARG A 218 -4.56 20.48 7.51
N LYS A 219 -5.86 20.53 7.84
CA LYS A 219 -6.89 19.74 7.15
C LYS A 219 -7.09 20.21 5.72
N THR A 220 -7.16 21.52 5.44
CA THR A 220 -7.33 22.03 4.06
C THR A 220 -6.12 21.71 3.18
N GLU A 221 -4.90 21.93 3.68
CA GLU A 221 -3.66 21.54 2.99
C GLU A 221 -3.61 20.04 2.68
N CYS A 222 -4.02 19.19 3.63
CA CYS A 222 -4.11 17.75 3.42
C CYS A 222 -5.14 17.37 2.34
N HIS A 223 -6.33 17.99 2.35
CA HIS A 223 -7.35 17.77 1.31
C HIS A 223 -6.88 18.25 -0.07
N GLU A 224 -6.21 19.39 -0.17
CA GLU A 224 -5.61 19.86 -1.42
C GLU A 224 -4.55 18.89 -1.95
N ILE A 225 -3.65 18.41 -1.09
CA ILE A 225 -2.62 17.43 -1.49
C ILE A 225 -3.27 16.12 -1.96
N ILE A 226 -4.32 15.65 -1.28
CA ILE A 226 -5.11 14.48 -1.69
C ILE A 226 -5.76 14.74 -3.06
N GLN A 227 -6.45 15.85 -3.26
CA GLN A 227 -7.07 16.20 -4.54
C GLN A 227 -6.05 16.27 -5.69
N ARG A 228 -4.91 16.96 -5.48
CA ARG A 228 -3.83 17.04 -6.47
C ARG A 228 -3.27 15.64 -6.82
N LYS A 229 -3.06 14.77 -5.82
CA LYS A 229 -2.63 13.38 -6.03
C LYS A 229 -3.69 12.53 -6.73
N THR A 230 -4.98 12.69 -6.42
CA THR A 230 -6.09 12.01 -7.10
C THR A 230 -6.20 12.44 -8.56
N ILE A 231 -6.09 13.74 -8.86
CA ILE A 231 -6.06 14.27 -10.24
C ILE A 231 -4.87 13.71 -11.01
N HIS A 232 -3.67 13.69 -10.41
CA HIS A 232 -2.47 13.12 -11.03
C HIS A 232 -2.63 11.61 -11.28
N SER A 233 -3.11 10.84 -10.30
CA SER A 233 -3.36 9.40 -10.43
C SER A 233 -4.39 9.10 -11.54
N ASN A 234 -5.50 9.83 -11.59
CA ASN A 234 -6.51 9.70 -12.65
C ASN A 234 -5.94 10.09 -14.05
N THR A 235 -5.00 11.03 -14.10
CA THR A 235 -4.30 11.40 -15.35
C THR A 235 -3.33 10.31 -15.79
N LEU A 236 -2.60 9.71 -14.84
CA LEU A 236 -1.67 8.61 -15.09
C LEU A 236 -2.41 7.35 -15.55
N ILE A 237 -3.55 7.02 -14.93
CA ILE A 237 -4.46 5.94 -15.37
C ILE A 237 -4.90 6.17 -16.82
N LYS A 238 -5.44 7.35 -17.16
CA LYS A 238 -5.84 7.69 -18.54
C LYS A 238 -4.68 7.59 -19.55
N ASN A 239 -3.48 7.99 -19.16
CA ASN A 239 -2.29 7.87 -20.02
C ASN A 239 -1.88 6.40 -20.22
N HIS A 240 -1.99 5.55 -19.19
CA HIS A 240 -1.78 4.11 -19.31
C HIS A 240 -2.88 3.44 -20.16
N ASP A 241 -4.15 3.74 -19.92
CA ASP A 241 -5.29 3.22 -20.72
C ASP A 241 -5.14 3.58 -22.20
N LYS A 242 -4.73 4.82 -22.50
CA LYS A 242 -4.40 5.23 -23.88
C LYS A 242 -3.23 4.43 -24.43
N SER A 243 -2.13 4.30 -23.69
CA SER A 243 -0.94 3.55 -24.12
C SER A 243 -1.24 2.06 -24.36
N PHE A 244 -2.05 1.43 -23.50
CA PHE A 244 -2.54 0.07 -23.69
C PHE A 244 -3.47 -0.04 -24.89
N THR A 245 -4.31 0.96 -25.16
CA THR A 245 -5.18 1.01 -26.35
C THR A 245 -4.35 1.16 -27.62
N ASP A 246 -3.37 2.07 -27.65
CA ASP A 246 -2.45 2.28 -28.77
C ASP A 246 -1.60 1.02 -29.02
N MET A 247 -1.08 0.37 -27.98
CA MET A 247 -0.34 -0.89 -28.06
C MET A 247 -1.23 -2.06 -28.56
N LYS A 248 -2.48 -2.14 -28.09
CA LYS A 248 -3.47 -3.11 -28.58
C LYS A 248 -3.82 -2.87 -30.04
N ASN A 249 -3.96 -1.62 -30.46
CA ASN A 249 -4.20 -1.25 -31.85
C ASN A 249 -2.99 -1.58 -32.74
N TYR A 250 -1.76 -1.36 -32.26
CA TYR A 250 -0.53 -1.78 -32.94
C TYR A 250 -0.48 -3.30 -33.13
N TYR A 251 -0.71 -4.10 -32.08
CA TYR A 251 -0.75 -5.56 -32.22
C TYR A 251 -1.90 -6.05 -33.10
N ASN A 252 -3.07 -5.42 -33.04
CA ASN A 252 -4.17 -5.72 -33.96
C ASN A 252 -3.79 -5.42 -35.42
N GLU A 253 -3.08 -4.33 -35.68
CA GLU A 253 -2.62 -3.99 -37.03
C GLU A 253 -1.49 -4.92 -37.51
N VAL A 254 -0.52 -5.26 -36.66
CA VAL A 254 0.50 -6.27 -36.97
C VAL A 254 -0.17 -7.62 -37.27
N ASN A 255 -1.12 -8.05 -36.44
CA ASN A 255 -1.90 -9.27 -36.69
C ASN A 255 -2.69 -9.18 -38.00
N ARG A 256 -3.30 -8.02 -38.34
CA ARG A 256 -4.00 -7.79 -39.60
C ARG A 256 -3.05 -7.88 -40.80
N VAL A 257 -1.88 -7.25 -40.73
CA VAL A 257 -0.84 -7.31 -41.77
C VAL A 257 -0.31 -8.74 -41.92
N SER A 258 -0.05 -9.45 -40.82
CA SER A 258 0.36 -10.86 -40.85
C SER A 258 -0.72 -11.78 -41.44
N VAL A 259 -1.99 -11.60 -41.08
CA VAL A 259 -3.12 -12.37 -41.66
C VAL A 259 -3.29 -12.06 -43.14
N ASN A 260 -3.19 -10.79 -43.55
CA ASN A 260 -3.24 -10.39 -44.97
C ASN A 260 -2.05 -10.98 -45.75
N HIS A 261 -0.85 -10.99 -45.16
CA HIS A 261 0.34 -11.59 -45.77
C HIS A 261 0.22 -13.11 -45.90
N ILE A 262 -0.27 -13.81 -44.85
CA ILE A 262 -0.58 -15.25 -44.90
C ILE A 262 -1.62 -15.53 -45.99
N SER A 263 -2.68 -14.72 -46.09
CA SER A 263 -3.72 -14.86 -47.12
C SER A 263 -3.17 -14.67 -48.53
N SER A 264 -2.30 -13.66 -48.73
CA SER A 264 -1.63 -13.42 -50.01
C SER A 264 -0.66 -14.54 -50.39
N LEU A 265 0.08 -15.10 -49.43
CA LEU A 265 0.91 -16.29 -49.66
C LEU A 265 0.07 -17.54 -49.98
N GLN A 266 -1.10 -17.69 -49.35
CA GLN A 266 -2.04 -18.77 -49.66
C GLN A 266 -2.63 -18.62 -51.08
N GLU A 267 -2.97 -17.40 -51.49
CA GLU A 267 -3.43 -17.08 -52.84
C GLU A 267 -2.34 -17.35 -53.90
N GLN A 268 -1.09 -16.94 -53.64
CA GLN A 268 0.05 -17.28 -54.49
C GLN A 268 0.29 -18.80 -54.57
N VAL A 269 0.13 -19.53 -53.47
CA VAL A 269 0.21 -21.01 -53.46
C VAL A 269 -0.95 -21.64 -54.23
N GLU A 270 -2.15 -21.06 -54.22
CA GLU A 270 -3.24 -21.49 -55.10
C GLU A 270 -2.95 -21.20 -56.57
N GLU A 271 -2.40 -20.04 -56.92
CA GLU A 271 -2.06 -19.69 -58.30
C GLU A 271 -0.91 -20.56 -58.82
N MET A 272 0.10 -20.85 -57.99
CA MET A 272 1.13 -21.85 -58.28
C MET A 272 0.51 -23.24 -58.50
N LYS A 273 -0.46 -23.67 -57.69
CA LYS A 273 -1.19 -24.94 -57.93
C LYS A 273 -2.03 -24.91 -59.22
N LYS A 274 -2.65 -23.78 -59.56
CA LYS A 274 -3.44 -23.61 -60.81
C LYS A 274 -2.53 -23.66 -62.04
N THR A 275 -1.38 -23.00 -62.00
CA THR A 275 -0.38 -23.01 -63.08
C THR A 275 0.37 -24.34 -63.18
N GLU A 276 0.76 -24.97 -62.06
CA GLU A 276 1.33 -26.32 -62.03
C GLU A 276 0.36 -27.36 -62.65
N ASN A 277 -0.94 -27.28 -62.32
CA ASN A 277 -1.95 -28.13 -62.95
C ASN A 277 -2.17 -27.84 -64.44
N ARG A 278 -1.92 -26.61 -64.90
CA ARG A 278 -1.92 -26.27 -66.33
C ARG A 278 -0.70 -26.88 -67.04
N LEU A 279 0.50 -26.68 -66.48
CA LEU A 279 1.75 -27.25 -66.97
C LEU A 279 1.73 -28.79 -66.98
N LYS A 280 1.11 -29.45 -65.98
CA LYS A 280 0.89 -30.90 -65.98
C LYS A 280 0.05 -31.38 -67.17
N ARG A 281 -0.96 -30.59 -67.59
CA ARG A 281 -1.79 -30.89 -68.79
C ARG A 281 -1.01 -30.63 -70.08
N GLU A 282 -0.26 -29.54 -70.16
CA GLU A 282 0.61 -29.21 -71.30
C GLU A 282 1.70 -30.28 -71.50
N VAL A 283 2.38 -30.71 -70.43
CA VAL A 283 3.36 -31.81 -70.45
C VAL A 283 2.72 -33.14 -70.82
N ALA A 284 1.48 -33.41 -70.42
CA ALA A 284 0.75 -34.60 -70.86
C ALA A 284 0.46 -34.56 -72.38
N GLN A 285 0.02 -33.42 -72.92
CA GLN A 285 -0.20 -33.24 -74.36
C GLN A 285 1.11 -33.36 -75.16
N VAL A 286 2.22 -32.77 -74.67
CA VAL A 286 3.53 -32.89 -75.31
C VAL A 286 4.03 -34.34 -75.29
N ARG A 287 3.84 -35.09 -74.21
CA ARG A 287 4.16 -36.54 -74.15
C ARG A 287 3.34 -37.35 -75.15
N GLU A 288 2.05 -37.03 -75.30
CA GLU A 288 1.14 -37.66 -76.26
C GLU A 288 1.55 -37.37 -77.72
N GLN A 289 1.91 -36.12 -78.03
CA GLN A 289 2.43 -35.72 -79.34
C GLN A 289 3.78 -36.38 -79.66
N ASN A 290 4.70 -36.42 -78.68
CA ASN A 290 6.03 -37.00 -78.87
C ASN A 290 5.94 -38.51 -79.17
N LYS A 291 5.05 -39.26 -78.50
CA LYS A 291 4.75 -40.67 -78.85
C LYS A 291 4.34 -40.83 -80.32
N ARG A 292 3.47 -39.96 -80.84
CA ARG A 292 2.98 -40.01 -82.23
C ARG A 292 4.06 -39.69 -83.28
N LEU A 293 5.15 -39.04 -82.88
CA LEU A 293 6.27 -38.71 -83.76
C LEU A 293 7.40 -39.74 -83.73
N VAL A 294 7.49 -40.58 -82.69
CA VAL A 294 8.53 -41.63 -82.58
C VAL A 294 8.27 -42.80 -83.54
N GLU A 295 7.03 -43.26 -83.69
CA GLU A 295 6.70 -44.37 -84.61
C GLU A 295 7.10 -44.15 -86.08
N PRO A 296 6.80 -43.00 -86.73
CA PRO A 296 7.26 -42.75 -88.10
C PRO A 296 8.79 -42.51 -88.16
N LEU A 297 9.40 -41.97 -87.11
CA LEU A 297 10.85 -41.76 -87.07
C LEU A 297 11.62 -43.09 -87.04
N GLN A 298 11.16 -44.08 -86.26
CA GLN A 298 11.80 -45.41 -86.21
C GLN A 298 11.77 -46.10 -87.59
N LYS A 299 10.62 -46.12 -88.27
CA LYS A 299 10.47 -46.70 -89.62
C LYS A 299 11.42 -46.04 -90.63
N ALA A 300 11.49 -44.71 -90.64
CA ALA A 300 12.43 -43.99 -91.51
C ALA A 300 13.91 -44.30 -91.20
N THR A 301 14.27 -44.58 -89.94
CA THR A 301 15.65 -44.99 -89.60
C THR A 301 15.97 -46.44 -89.98
N GLU A 302 14.99 -47.34 -89.98
CA GLU A 302 15.15 -48.73 -90.40
C GLU A 302 15.34 -48.82 -91.92
N GLU A 303 14.48 -48.15 -92.69
CA GLU A 303 14.59 -48.01 -94.16
C GLU A 303 15.94 -47.40 -94.59
N ALA A 304 16.39 -46.35 -93.89
CA ALA A 304 17.70 -45.73 -94.12
C ALA A 304 18.90 -46.65 -93.79
N SER A 305 18.69 -47.68 -92.95
CA SER A 305 19.72 -48.69 -92.65
C SER A 305 19.86 -49.75 -93.76
N GLU A 306 18.74 -50.14 -94.39
CA GLU A 306 18.74 -51.14 -95.46
C GLU A 306 19.29 -50.56 -96.77
N LEU A 307 18.91 -49.33 -97.11
CA LEU A 307 19.47 -48.62 -98.26
C LEU A 307 21.00 -48.47 -98.16
N LYS A 308 21.53 -48.21 -96.95
CA LYS A 308 22.99 -48.19 -96.71
C LYS A 308 23.66 -49.55 -96.92
N LYS A 309 23.02 -50.66 -96.53
CA LYS A 309 23.53 -52.02 -96.80
C LYS A 309 23.57 -52.34 -98.30
N GLN A 310 22.51 -51.99 -99.04
CA GLN A 310 22.44 -52.19 -100.50
C GLN A 310 23.52 -51.39 -101.25
N LEU A 311 23.75 -50.14 -100.84
CA LEU A 311 24.77 -49.25 -101.44
C LEU A 311 26.20 -49.79 -101.23
N ALA A 312 26.47 -50.43 -100.08
CA ALA A 312 27.75 -51.10 -99.82
C ALA A 312 28.01 -52.28 -100.78
N VAL A 313 27.01 -53.13 -101.04
CA VAL A 313 27.12 -54.25 -102.00
C VAL A 313 27.40 -53.73 -103.41
N HIS A 314 26.64 -52.73 -103.87
CA HIS A 314 26.82 -52.12 -105.19
C HIS A 314 28.23 -51.56 -105.42
N ASN A 315 28.86 -50.97 -104.38
CA ASN A 315 30.24 -50.48 -104.47
C ASN A 315 31.28 -51.61 -104.61
N VAL A 316 31.06 -52.77 -103.96
CA VAL A 316 31.92 -53.96 -104.11
C VAL A 316 31.84 -54.51 -105.55
N ASP A 317 30.64 -54.59 -106.13
CA ASP A 317 30.47 -55.12 -107.48
C ASP A 317 30.96 -54.15 -108.57
N LYS A 318 30.85 -52.83 -108.34
CA LYS A 318 31.48 -51.79 -109.16
C LYS A 318 33.01 -51.97 -109.25
N ALA A 319 33.66 -52.39 -108.16
CA ALA A 319 35.10 -52.67 -108.14
C ALA A 319 35.46 -53.97 -108.90
N LYS A 320 34.61 -55.02 -108.83
CA LYS A 320 34.78 -56.25 -109.64
C LYS A 320 34.65 -55.93 -111.14
N LEU A 321 33.65 -55.15 -111.53
CA LEU A 321 33.41 -54.74 -112.92
C LEU A 321 34.61 -53.98 -113.52
N ALA A 322 35.31 -53.18 -112.72
CA ALA A 322 36.52 -52.48 -113.16
C ALA A 322 37.67 -53.44 -113.52
N ARG A 323 37.90 -54.50 -112.72
CA ARG A 323 38.90 -55.54 -113.04
C ARG A 323 38.54 -56.36 -114.28
N VAL A 324 37.24 -56.64 -114.49
CA VAL A 324 36.79 -57.33 -115.72
C VAL A 324 37.02 -56.44 -116.94
N ARG A 325 36.74 -55.13 -116.86
CA ARG A 325 36.98 -54.18 -117.97
C ARG A 325 38.45 -54.02 -118.34
N THR A 326 39.39 -54.08 -117.40
CA THR A 326 40.83 -54.04 -117.74
C THR A 326 41.30 -55.34 -118.36
N ARG A 327 40.78 -56.51 -117.94
CA ARG A 327 41.06 -57.80 -118.60
C ARG A 327 40.47 -57.85 -120.02
N LEU A 328 39.26 -57.34 -120.22
CA LEU A 328 38.59 -57.26 -121.53
C LEU A 328 39.46 -56.50 -122.56
N LYS A 329 40.01 -55.34 -122.18
CA LYS A 329 40.85 -54.51 -123.06
C LYS A 329 42.14 -55.17 -123.54
N VAL A 330 42.63 -56.21 -122.86
CA VAL A 330 43.78 -57.01 -123.32
C VAL A 330 43.33 -57.98 -124.41
N VAL A 331 42.24 -58.71 -124.16
CA VAL A 331 41.63 -59.64 -125.12
C VAL A 331 41.11 -58.90 -126.38
N GLU A 332 40.64 -57.66 -126.24
CA GLU A 332 40.26 -56.79 -127.39
C GLU A 332 41.46 -56.37 -128.26
N LYS A 333 42.70 -56.40 -127.76
CA LYS A 333 43.90 -56.25 -128.57
C LYS A 333 44.26 -57.56 -129.27
N GLU A 334 44.35 -58.65 -128.52
CA GLU A 334 44.64 -59.99 -129.05
C GLU A 334 43.67 -60.37 -130.19
N LEU A 335 42.38 -60.04 -130.03
CA LEU A 335 41.34 -60.23 -131.04
C LEU A 335 41.44 -59.27 -132.24
N LYS A 336 42.07 -58.09 -132.10
CA LYS A 336 42.37 -57.20 -133.22
C LYS A 336 43.56 -57.69 -134.03
N ASP A 337 44.62 -58.12 -133.35
CA ASP A 337 45.84 -58.58 -134.01
C ASP A 337 45.56 -59.87 -134.80
N LEU A 338 44.81 -60.82 -134.21
CA LEU A 338 44.31 -62.02 -134.89
C LEU A 338 43.33 -61.70 -136.06
N LYS A 339 42.61 -60.58 -135.99
CA LYS A 339 41.78 -60.10 -137.13
C LYS A 339 42.61 -59.51 -138.26
N MET A 340 43.75 -58.88 -137.98
CA MET A 340 44.66 -58.42 -139.03
C MET A 340 45.25 -59.62 -139.79
N GLU A 341 45.62 -60.68 -139.08
CA GLU A 341 46.04 -61.96 -139.71
C GLU A 341 44.92 -62.58 -140.55
N HIS A 342 43.67 -62.59 -140.05
CA HIS A 342 42.51 -63.08 -140.80
C HIS A 342 42.27 -62.28 -142.09
N VAL A 343 42.36 -60.94 -142.05
CA VAL A 343 42.18 -60.09 -143.24
C VAL A 343 43.24 -60.35 -144.31
N VAL A 344 44.50 -60.56 -143.93
CA VAL A 344 45.57 -60.92 -144.88
C VAL A 344 45.32 -62.31 -145.50
N LEU A 345 44.78 -63.26 -144.74
CA LEU A 345 44.33 -64.55 -145.26
C LEU A 345 43.11 -64.42 -146.19
N GLU A 346 42.17 -63.53 -145.88
CA GLU A 346 41.01 -63.26 -146.73
C GLU A 346 41.39 -62.59 -148.05
N GLU A 347 42.33 -61.64 -148.08
CA GLU A 347 42.83 -61.07 -149.35
C GLU A 347 43.53 -62.13 -150.22
N ALA A 348 44.30 -63.04 -149.60
CA ALA A 348 44.88 -64.19 -150.30
C ALA A 348 43.80 -65.15 -150.85
N PHE A 349 42.73 -65.40 -150.08
CA PHE A 349 41.60 -66.22 -150.52
C PHE A 349 40.80 -65.55 -151.65
N ILE A 350 40.56 -64.24 -151.56
CA ILE A 350 39.87 -63.44 -152.60
C ILE A 350 40.68 -63.45 -153.90
N MET A 351 42.00 -63.36 -153.85
CA MET A 351 42.88 -63.50 -155.02
C MET A 351 42.79 -64.88 -155.69
N VAL A 352 42.55 -65.95 -154.94
CA VAL A 352 42.27 -67.29 -155.49
C VAL A 352 40.83 -67.37 -156.03
N GLN A 353 39.88 -66.78 -155.34
CA GLN A 353 38.46 -66.76 -155.71
C GLN A 353 38.20 -65.96 -156.99
N GLN A 354 38.90 -64.84 -157.20
CA GLN A 354 38.88 -64.09 -158.45
C GLN A 354 39.44 -64.90 -159.63
N LYS A 355 40.51 -65.68 -159.43
CA LYS A 355 41.05 -66.59 -160.47
C LYS A 355 40.06 -67.70 -160.84
N ARG A 356 39.32 -68.26 -159.86
CA ARG A 356 38.18 -69.16 -160.10
C ARG A 356 37.08 -68.45 -160.90
N ASP A 357 36.71 -67.24 -160.51
CA ASP A 357 35.55 -66.55 -161.08
C ASP A 357 35.81 -65.95 -162.45
N ASP A 358 37.04 -65.58 -162.79
CA ASP A 358 37.42 -65.21 -164.17
C ASP A 358 37.46 -66.42 -165.10
N LEU A 359 37.77 -67.62 -164.59
CA LEU A 359 37.61 -68.86 -165.34
C LEU A 359 36.12 -69.18 -165.56
N ASN A 360 35.28 -68.97 -164.54
CA ASN A 360 33.83 -69.12 -164.63
C ASN A 360 33.19 -68.08 -165.58
N LYS A 361 33.65 -66.82 -165.58
CA LYS A 361 33.25 -65.79 -166.55
C LYS A 361 33.57 -66.21 -167.99
N LYS A 362 34.74 -66.82 -168.24
CA LYS A 362 35.11 -67.35 -169.56
C LYS A 362 34.19 -68.49 -169.98
N PHE A 363 33.90 -69.44 -169.08
CA PHE A 363 32.96 -70.53 -169.33
C PHE A 363 31.53 -70.03 -169.62
N ASN A 364 31.04 -69.08 -168.82
CA ASN A 364 29.73 -68.48 -168.99
C ASN A 364 29.64 -67.62 -170.26
N ARG A 365 30.72 -66.95 -170.69
CA ARG A 365 30.73 -66.19 -171.96
C ARG A 365 30.58 -67.12 -173.16
N VAL A 366 31.33 -68.22 -173.21
CA VAL A 366 31.19 -69.26 -174.25
C VAL A 366 29.78 -69.87 -174.23
N THR A 367 29.22 -70.08 -173.04
CA THR A 367 27.84 -70.59 -172.86
C THR A 367 26.79 -69.59 -173.37
N LEU A 368 26.96 -68.29 -173.09
CA LEU A 368 26.01 -67.25 -173.53
C LEU A 368 26.12 -66.94 -175.03
N GLU A 369 27.32 -67.04 -175.62
CA GLU A 369 27.52 -66.97 -177.08
C GLU A 369 26.78 -68.14 -177.79
N LEU A 370 26.71 -69.31 -177.15
CA LEU A 370 25.86 -70.43 -177.58
C LEU A 370 24.36 -70.10 -177.41
N GLN A 371 23.99 -69.52 -176.27
CA GLN A 371 22.61 -69.20 -175.94
C GLN A 371 22.03 -68.09 -176.83
N GLN A 372 22.82 -67.09 -177.22
CA GLN A 372 22.44 -66.07 -178.20
C GLN A 372 22.19 -66.66 -179.59
N LYS A 373 22.98 -67.65 -180.03
CA LYS A 373 22.73 -68.36 -181.30
C LYS A 373 21.43 -69.16 -181.31
N ASN A 374 20.98 -69.69 -180.16
CA ASN A 374 19.63 -70.26 -180.02
C ASN A 374 18.55 -69.16 -179.88
N GLY A 375 18.81 -68.08 -179.14
CA GLY A 375 17.88 -66.97 -178.94
C GLY A 375 17.49 -66.25 -180.23
N PHE A 376 18.44 -66.03 -181.15
CA PHE A 376 18.15 -65.53 -182.51
C PHE A 376 17.21 -66.45 -183.30
N LYS A 377 17.18 -67.74 -182.98
CA LYS A 377 16.27 -68.74 -183.58
C LYS A 377 14.87 -68.63 -182.99
N THR A 378 14.75 -68.41 -181.67
CA THR A 378 13.47 -68.15 -180.98
C THR A 378 12.85 -66.82 -181.42
N LEU A 379 13.64 -65.74 -181.49
CA LEU A 379 13.15 -64.40 -181.87
C LEU A 379 12.65 -64.36 -183.34
N LEU A 380 13.16 -65.25 -184.20
CA LEU A 380 12.65 -65.44 -185.56
C LEU A 380 11.30 -66.19 -185.59
N LEU A 381 11.00 -67.01 -184.58
CA LEU A 381 9.70 -67.65 -184.40
C LEU A 381 8.69 -66.69 -183.75
N GLU A 382 9.09 -65.92 -182.74
CA GLU A 382 8.23 -64.86 -182.16
C GLU A 382 7.83 -63.80 -183.19
N LYS A 383 8.74 -63.39 -184.09
CA LYS A 383 8.38 -62.48 -185.19
C LYS A 383 7.35 -63.06 -186.17
N LYS A 384 7.20 -64.38 -186.27
CA LYS A 384 6.08 -65.01 -187.00
C LYS A 384 4.80 -65.07 -186.15
N LEU A 385 4.93 -65.25 -184.83
CA LEU A 385 3.81 -65.32 -183.90
C LEU A 385 3.14 -63.96 -183.70
N ASN A 386 3.91 -62.86 -183.60
CA ASN A 386 3.35 -61.51 -183.54
C ASN A 386 2.56 -61.15 -184.80
N VAL A 387 3.05 -61.49 -186.01
CA VAL A 387 2.30 -61.26 -187.26
C VAL A 387 0.97 -62.05 -187.30
N LEU A 388 0.90 -63.21 -186.65
CA LEU A 388 -0.35 -63.93 -186.43
C LEU A 388 -1.24 -63.29 -185.35
N ASN A 389 -0.67 -62.69 -184.31
CA ASN A 389 -1.42 -62.04 -183.23
C ASN A 389 -1.95 -60.65 -183.63
N ASP A 390 -1.19 -59.87 -184.41
CA ASP A 390 -1.64 -58.58 -184.95
C ASP A 390 -2.84 -58.75 -185.89
N THR A 391 -2.89 -59.88 -186.62
CA THR A 391 -4.05 -60.25 -187.45
C THR A 391 -5.24 -60.80 -186.65
N VAL A 392 -5.04 -61.29 -185.42
CA VAL A 392 -6.13 -61.59 -184.46
C VAL A 392 -6.62 -60.30 -183.76
N ALA A 393 -5.73 -59.42 -183.32
CA ALA A 393 -6.09 -58.13 -182.70
C ALA A 393 -6.89 -57.24 -183.67
N ALA A 394 -6.54 -57.23 -184.95
CA ALA A 394 -7.31 -56.58 -186.02
C ALA A 394 -8.68 -57.22 -186.30
N LYS A 395 -8.92 -58.46 -185.85
CA LYS A 395 -10.22 -59.15 -185.91
C LYS A 395 -11.04 -58.99 -184.65
N GLU A 396 -10.41 -58.91 -183.49
CA GLU A 396 -11.10 -58.80 -182.19
C GLU A 396 -11.48 -57.36 -181.85
N THR A 397 -10.75 -56.37 -182.36
CA THR A 397 -11.21 -54.97 -182.41
C THR A 397 -12.46 -54.81 -183.29
N GLN A 398 -12.58 -55.56 -184.39
CA GLN A 398 -13.82 -55.66 -185.18
C GLN A 398 -14.95 -56.43 -184.45
N LEU A 399 -14.67 -57.12 -183.35
CA LEU A 399 -15.67 -57.81 -182.51
C LEU A 399 -16.19 -56.93 -181.37
N ASN A 400 -15.35 -56.00 -180.90
CA ASN A 400 -15.65 -55.01 -179.86
C ASN A 400 -16.93 -54.22 -180.19
N GLU A 401 -17.08 -53.81 -181.45
CA GLU A 401 -18.17 -52.97 -181.94
C GLU A 401 -19.50 -53.73 -182.12
N VAL A 402 -19.47 -55.07 -182.19
CA VAL A 402 -20.67 -55.90 -182.34
C VAL A 402 -21.24 -56.35 -181.00
N ARG A 403 -20.39 -56.72 -180.01
CA ARG A 403 -20.90 -57.17 -178.70
C ARG A 403 -21.45 -56.05 -177.84
N HIS A 404 -21.01 -54.81 -178.03
CA HIS A 404 -21.66 -53.64 -177.44
C HIS A 404 -23.11 -53.45 -177.95
N MET A 405 -23.51 -54.14 -179.03
CA MET A 405 -24.89 -54.22 -179.53
C MET A 405 -25.60 -55.56 -179.22
N ARG A 406 -25.01 -56.47 -178.42
CA ARG A 406 -25.65 -57.68 -177.85
C ARG A 406 -25.52 -57.68 -176.32
N ASN A 407 -25.86 -56.58 -175.64
CA ASN A 407 -27.24 -56.15 -175.34
C ASN A 407 -28.10 -57.20 -174.61
N LEU A 408 -28.66 -56.78 -173.47
CA LEU A 408 -30.11 -56.56 -173.29
C LEU A 408 -31.10 -57.75 -173.41
N VAL A 409 -30.66 -59.01 -173.46
CA VAL A 409 -31.53 -60.16 -173.80
C VAL A 409 -31.76 -61.20 -172.66
N GLU A 410 -30.73 -61.87 -172.13
CA GLU A 410 -30.88 -63.07 -171.24
C GLU A 410 -30.17 -62.91 -169.88
N THR A 411 -30.70 -63.11 -168.66
CA THR A 411 -32.01 -63.60 -168.09
C THR A 411 -32.21 -65.10 -167.64
N MET A 412 -31.22 -65.68 -166.89
CA MET A 412 -31.29 -66.44 -165.56
C MET A 412 -31.66 -68.00 -165.35
N LYS A 413 -30.69 -68.89 -164.82
CA LYS A 413 -30.68 -70.42 -164.44
C LYS A 413 -29.49 -71.03 -163.48
N ALA A 414 -29.42 -72.34 -162.97
CA ALA A 414 -28.36 -73.04 -162.05
C ALA A 414 -28.32 -74.66 -161.82
N ASP A 415 -27.30 -75.37 -161.16
CA ASP A 415 -27.11 -76.92 -160.88
C ASP A 415 -25.96 -77.51 -159.86
N ILE A 416 -25.87 -78.83 -159.35
CA ILE A 416 -24.85 -79.53 -158.36
C ILE A 416 -24.63 -81.16 -158.25
N GLU A 417 -23.62 -81.81 -157.52
CA GLU A 417 -23.36 -83.35 -157.29
C GLU A 417 -22.48 -83.99 -156.04
N LYS A 418 -22.11 -85.35 -155.92
CA LYS A 418 -21.72 -86.23 -154.66
C LYS A 418 -20.66 -87.50 -154.70
N GLY A 419 -20.37 -88.34 -153.60
CA GLY A 419 -19.47 -89.61 -153.43
C GLY A 419 -19.43 -90.39 -151.99
N SER A 420 -18.70 -91.47 -151.44
CA SER A 420 -17.71 -92.65 -151.69
C SER A 420 -17.43 -93.75 -150.48
N SER A 421 -16.52 -94.82 -150.47
CA SER A 421 -16.22 -95.96 -149.41
C SER A 421 -14.96 -96.99 -149.66
N TYR A 422 -14.44 -98.15 -149.05
CA TYR A 422 -14.19 -99.03 -147.76
C TYR A 422 -13.32 -100.40 -148.06
N LEU A 423 -12.81 -101.47 -147.29
CA LEU A 423 -12.22 -101.93 -145.91
C LEU A 423 -11.70 -103.50 -145.74
N ASP A 424 -10.82 -103.98 -144.75
CA ASP A 424 -10.59 -105.38 -144.04
C ASP A 424 -9.22 -106.31 -143.98
N GLN A 425 -9.01 -107.19 -142.90
CA GLN A 425 -8.38 -108.60 -142.65
C GLN A 425 -6.91 -109.11 -142.15
N PRO A 426 -6.73 -110.11 -141.16
CA PRO A 426 -5.44 -110.88 -140.74
C PRO A 426 -5.44 -112.44 -140.24
N LYS A 427 -4.29 -113.14 -139.83
CA LYS A 427 -4.13 -114.61 -139.36
C LYS A 427 -2.75 -115.21 -138.83
N MET A 428 -2.70 -116.50 -138.40
CA MET A 428 -1.48 -117.32 -138.10
C MET A 428 -0.69 -117.64 -139.40
N LEU A 429 0.52 -117.09 -139.53
CA LEU A 429 1.35 -117.22 -140.74
C LEU A 429 0.58 -116.70 -142.01
N LYS A 430 0.74 -117.12 -143.27
CA LYS A 430 1.41 -118.27 -143.89
C LYS A 430 2.03 -117.92 -145.25
N TYR A 431 3.36 -117.75 -145.26
CA TYR A 431 4.26 -118.23 -146.34
C TYR A 431 4.18 -117.57 -147.75
N HIS A 432 3.33 -116.56 -147.98
CA HIS A 432 3.17 -115.91 -149.30
C HIS A 432 3.44 -114.40 -149.21
N TYR A 433 4.38 -113.73 -149.92
CA TYR A 433 5.04 -113.93 -151.23
C TYR A 433 4.19 -113.41 -152.41
N MET A 434 4.81 -112.59 -153.29
CA MET A 434 4.38 -112.09 -154.63
C MET A 434 3.49 -110.81 -154.83
N THR A 435 4.11 -109.75 -155.41
CA THR A 435 3.74 -109.08 -156.71
C THR A 435 3.07 -107.68 -156.79
N LEU A 436 3.92 -106.67 -157.04
CA LEU A 436 3.95 -105.62 -158.11
C LEU A 436 2.64 -104.96 -158.64
N GLN A 437 2.53 -103.62 -158.80
CA GLN A 437 3.47 -102.64 -159.42
C GLN A 437 3.74 -102.91 -160.93
N LYS A 438 4.05 -101.90 -161.75
CA LYS A 438 4.30 -102.00 -163.22
C LYS A 438 5.40 -101.03 -163.71
N ARG A 439 6.04 -101.36 -164.84
CA ARG A 439 6.78 -100.47 -165.77
C ARG A 439 5.80 -99.98 -166.86
N TYR A 440 6.03 -98.97 -167.70
CA TYR A 440 7.17 -98.07 -168.04
C TYR A 440 6.56 -96.65 -168.27
N PRO A 441 7.13 -95.59 -168.91
CA PRO A 441 8.40 -95.38 -169.66
C PRO A 441 9.55 -94.91 -168.72
N HIS A 442 10.73 -94.37 -169.13
CA HIS A 442 11.24 -93.94 -170.44
C HIS A 442 12.78 -94.11 -170.61
N ASN A 443 13.40 -93.23 -171.41
CA ASN A 443 14.76 -93.27 -171.98
C ASN A 443 15.56 -92.02 -171.48
N GLU A 444 16.71 -91.51 -171.97
CA GLU A 444 17.76 -91.79 -173.00
C GLU A 444 18.98 -90.83 -172.69
N GLN A 445 20.14 -90.73 -173.37
CA GLN A 445 20.74 -91.39 -174.55
C GLN A 445 22.30 -91.47 -174.51
N ASN A 446 22.99 -90.32 -174.49
CA ASN A 446 24.37 -90.12 -174.97
C ASN A 446 24.96 -88.80 -174.40
N VAL A 447 26.27 -88.49 -174.35
CA VAL A 447 27.55 -89.25 -174.31
C VAL A 447 28.70 -88.22 -174.15
N GLY A 448 29.81 -88.42 -173.44
CA GLY A 448 30.29 -89.55 -172.62
C GLY A 448 31.32 -89.09 -171.56
N LYS A 449 32.45 -88.42 -171.84
CA LYS A 449 33.50 -88.46 -172.89
C LYS A 449 34.60 -87.43 -172.47
N VAL A 450 35.92 -87.62 -172.59
CA VAL A 450 36.75 -88.77 -173.04
C VAL A 450 38.04 -88.99 -172.19
N PRO A 451 38.88 -87.97 -171.88
CA PRO A 451 40.29 -88.20 -171.45
C PRO A 451 40.47 -88.41 -169.93
N ILE A 452 41.45 -89.15 -169.36
CA ILE A 452 42.73 -89.79 -169.81
C ILE A 452 43.94 -88.85 -169.94
N THR A 453 45.11 -89.00 -169.28
CA THR A 453 45.61 -89.64 -168.01
C THR A 453 47.05 -89.10 -167.76
N ASN A 454 47.86 -89.74 -166.89
CA ASN A 454 49.35 -89.77 -166.84
C ASN A 454 50.09 -88.66 -166.04
N ILE A 455 51.25 -88.92 -165.38
CA ILE A 455 51.82 -90.20 -164.89
C ILE A 455 52.82 -90.12 -163.69
N PRO A 456 53.90 -89.30 -163.64
CA PRO A 456 55.15 -89.72 -162.96
C PRO A 456 55.67 -88.84 -161.80
N GLY A 457 56.56 -89.41 -160.97
CA GLY A 457 57.41 -88.71 -159.98
C GLY A 457 57.56 -89.42 -158.61
N GLU A 458 58.58 -89.06 -157.79
CA GLU A 458 59.02 -89.69 -156.48
C GLU A 458 59.50 -88.65 -155.37
N VAL A 459 59.85 -89.08 -154.09
CA VAL A 459 60.65 -88.42 -152.94
C VAL A 459 59.97 -88.03 -151.54
N THR A 460 60.68 -88.12 -150.35
CA THR A 460 60.20 -87.99 -148.91
C THR A 460 61.23 -87.53 -147.77
N GLU A 461 60.86 -87.51 -146.43
CA GLU A 461 61.64 -87.46 -145.10
C GLU A 461 62.37 -86.16 -144.54
N GLU A 462 62.79 -85.86 -143.26
CA GLU A 462 62.59 -86.18 -141.76
C GLU A 462 63.41 -85.11 -140.86
N ILE A 463 63.83 -85.02 -139.53
CA ILE A 463 63.87 -85.72 -138.18
C ILE A 463 64.43 -84.85 -136.96
N THR A 464 64.23 -85.20 -135.64
CA THR A 464 65.03 -84.92 -134.34
C THR A 464 64.53 -84.01 -133.12
N THR A 465 64.96 -84.29 -131.85
CA THR A 465 64.68 -83.55 -130.53
C THR A 465 65.72 -83.77 -129.34
N ARG A 466 65.75 -82.96 -128.21
CA ARG A 466 66.55 -83.10 -126.89
C ARG A 466 66.08 -82.21 -125.66
N VAL A 467 66.42 -82.50 -124.36
CA VAL A 467 66.28 -81.65 -123.10
C VAL A 467 66.96 -82.20 -121.77
N ASP A 468 67.32 -81.39 -120.71
CA ASP A 468 67.77 -81.79 -119.30
C ASP A 468 67.80 -80.66 -118.18
N ARG A 469 67.72 -81.01 -116.85
CA ARG A 469 68.17 -80.43 -115.49
C ARG A 469 68.09 -78.96 -114.85
N VAL A 470 67.70 -78.90 -113.52
CA VAL A 470 68.26 -78.22 -112.26
C VAL A 470 68.16 -76.68 -111.87
N GLY A 471 67.84 -76.33 -110.59
CA GLY A 471 68.52 -75.24 -109.77
C GLY A 471 67.76 -74.13 -108.93
N GLN A 472 68.41 -73.58 -107.86
CA GLN A 472 68.21 -72.27 -107.11
C GLN A 472 66.95 -72.00 -106.21
N GLY A 473 66.84 -71.02 -105.25
CA GLY A 473 67.83 -70.15 -104.52
C GLY A 473 67.31 -68.90 -103.68
N THR A 474 67.74 -68.76 -102.40
CA THR A 474 68.13 -67.53 -101.57
C THR A 474 67.26 -66.27 -101.17
N ALA A 475 67.26 -65.93 -99.84
CA ALA A 475 67.74 -64.68 -99.15
C ALA A 475 66.90 -63.33 -98.99
N PRO A 476 67.29 -62.34 -98.10
CA PRO A 476 66.38 -61.37 -97.39
C PRO A 476 66.75 -59.84 -97.42
N GLY A 477 66.10 -58.95 -96.61
CA GLY A 477 66.53 -57.53 -96.39
C GLY A 477 65.72 -56.61 -95.41
N ASN A 478 66.41 -55.63 -94.79
CA ASN A 478 66.14 -54.80 -93.57
C ASN A 478 65.17 -53.57 -93.59
N GLY A 479 64.75 -53.12 -92.38
CA GLY A 479 64.84 -51.72 -91.85
C GLY A 479 63.80 -50.63 -92.25
N ASP A 480 63.77 -49.43 -91.64
CA ASP A 480 64.11 -48.94 -90.28
C ASP A 480 63.62 -47.47 -90.03
N ALA A 481 63.62 -47.01 -88.77
CA ALA A 481 63.77 -45.62 -88.25
C ALA A 481 62.73 -44.47 -88.48
N SER A 482 62.92 -43.41 -87.65
CA SER A 482 62.47 -41.99 -87.76
C SER A 482 60.97 -41.64 -87.56
N GLU A 483 60.48 -40.52 -86.99
CA GLU A 483 60.93 -39.29 -86.25
C GLU A 483 59.87 -38.17 -86.59
N ILE A 484 59.66 -37.03 -85.92
CA ILE A 484 59.88 -36.53 -84.54
C ILE A 484 59.10 -35.18 -84.36
N LEU A 485 58.62 -34.84 -83.15
CA LEU A 485 58.29 -33.46 -82.63
C LEU A 485 57.30 -32.57 -83.48
N ASP A 486 56.90 -31.32 -83.14
CA ASP A 486 56.75 -30.55 -81.86
C ASP A 486 55.67 -29.45 -81.99
N THR A 487 55.31 -28.79 -80.85
CA THR A 487 54.76 -27.40 -80.68
C THR A 487 53.54 -26.92 -81.51
N ASP A 488 52.49 -26.28 -80.98
CA ASP A 488 52.33 -25.13 -80.03
C ASP A 488 52.40 -23.73 -80.69
N HIS A 489 51.76 -22.73 -80.05
CA HIS A 489 51.54 -21.30 -80.35
C HIS A 489 50.14 -20.91 -80.89
N GLY A 490 49.54 -19.89 -80.25
CA GLY A 490 48.28 -19.23 -80.64
C GLY A 490 48.50 -18.00 -81.54
N PRO A 491 48.05 -16.76 -81.21
CA PRO A 491 47.33 -16.28 -80.03
C PRO A 491 46.00 -15.57 -80.38
N SER A 492 45.53 -14.68 -79.50
CA SER A 492 44.23 -13.98 -79.56
C SER A 492 44.01 -13.04 -80.76
N ALA A 493 42.73 -12.93 -81.14
CA ALA A 493 42.07 -11.69 -81.56
C ALA A 493 40.67 -11.64 -80.90
#